data_AF-A0A9W8MJD4-F1
#
_entry.id   AF-A0A9W8MJD4-F1
#
_cell.length_a   1.000
_cell.length_b   1.000
_cell.length_c   1.000
_cell.angle_alpha   90.00
_cell.angle_beta   90.00
_cell.angle_gamma   90.00
#
_symmetry.space_group_name_H-M   'P 1'
#
loop_
_entity.id
_entity.type
_entity.pdbx_description
1 polymer ?
#
loop_
_entity_poly.entity_id
_entity_poly.type
_entity_poly.pdbx_seq_one_letter_code
_entity_poly.pdbx_strand_id
1 'polypeptide(L)'
;MGILFYASTLRGLALQVALFQLLPLFAIYPLLKRVTYWPQAWLGLAMNFGFISAWVATTGDFDVQVLTTGIIGCWCWTMLYDTVYACQDIKDDLKTGVRSTAILFGSWIRPLLVACGLGFAAAMAIAGHINGQSSIYFFISVGGTFLHLIWQYMTVDLGIPKSCWDNFNRNGQLGWIIWGGLMLDYLRVIGCI
;
A
#
# COMPACT_ATOMS: atom_id res chain seq x y z
N MET A 1 1.34 0.46 -24.38
CA MET A 1 2.72 0.26 -23.88
C MET A 1 2.82 -0.78 -22.75
N GLY A 2 1.94 -0.78 -21.74
CA GLY A 2 2.01 -1.74 -20.62
C GLY A 2 1.91 -3.23 -20.99
N ILE A 3 0.87 -3.66 -21.72
CA ILE A 3 0.64 -5.08 -22.03
C ILE A 3 1.78 -5.69 -22.86
N LEU A 4 2.30 -4.95 -23.84
CA LEU A 4 3.42 -5.40 -24.68
C LEU A 4 4.72 -5.51 -23.89
N PHE A 5 4.96 -4.59 -22.95
CA PHE A 5 6.12 -4.67 -22.04
C PHE A 5 6.02 -5.90 -21.12
N TYR A 6 4.85 -6.14 -20.51
CA TYR A 6 4.62 -7.32 -19.68
C TYR A 6 4.76 -8.62 -20.49
N ALA A 7 4.22 -8.67 -21.71
CA ALA A 7 4.36 -9.82 -22.60
C ALA A 7 5.80 -10.05 -23.05
N SER A 8 6.62 -9.00 -23.15
CA SER A 8 8.04 -9.13 -23.52
C SER A 8 8.97 -9.46 -22.34
N THR A 9 8.58 -9.14 -21.09
CA THR A 9 9.42 -9.31 -19.89
C THR A 9 8.99 -10.45 -18.97
N LEU A 10 7.68 -10.76 -18.86
CA LEU A 10 7.17 -11.84 -18.03
C LEU A 10 6.76 -13.04 -18.89
N ARG A 11 7.01 -14.25 -18.40
CA ARG A 11 6.58 -15.52 -19.01
C ARG A 11 5.84 -16.39 -17.98
N GLY A 12 4.97 -17.28 -18.43
CA GLY A 12 4.30 -18.25 -17.56
C GLY A 12 3.34 -17.62 -16.54
N LEU A 13 3.42 -18.08 -15.28
CA LEU A 13 2.51 -17.67 -14.19
C LEU A 13 2.54 -16.15 -13.92
N ALA A 14 3.71 -15.52 -14.02
CA ALA A 14 3.86 -14.07 -13.78
C ALA A 14 3.07 -13.22 -14.81
N LEU A 15 3.01 -13.65 -16.07
CA LEU A 15 2.21 -12.99 -17.10
C LEU A 15 0.70 -13.17 -16.84
N GLN A 16 0.28 -14.34 -16.39
CA GLN A 16 -1.13 -14.60 -16.04
C GLN A 16 -1.59 -13.72 -14.87
N VAL A 17 -0.77 -13.60 -13.83
CA VAL A 17 -1.04 -12.71 -12.68
C VAL A 17 -1.10 -11.25 -13.13
N ALA A 18 -0.16 -10.79 -13.97
CA ALA A 18 -0.15 -9.42 -14.48
C ALA A 18 -1.39 -9.08 -15.34
N LEU A 19 -1.84 -10.01 -16.18
CA LEU A 19 -3.03 -9.83 -17.02
C LEU A 19 -4.33 -9.83 -16.20
N PHE A 20 -4.43 -10.67 -15.16
CA PHE A 20 -5.55 -10.64 -14.20
C PHE A 20 -5.59 -9.33 -13.41
N GLN A 21 -4.44 -8.75 -13.08
CA GLN A 21 -4.38 -7.45 -12.43
C GLN A 21 -4.84 -6.31 -13.36
N LEU A 22 -4.38 -6.30 -14.62
CA LEU A 22 -4.56 -5.18 -15.55
C LEU A 22 -6.01 -4.95 -16.00
N LEU A 23 -6.80 -6.02 -16.22
CA LEU A 23 -8.08 -5.90 -16.92
C LEU A 23 -9.30 -5.67 -16.00
N PRO A 24 -9.60 -6.54 -15.01
CA PRO A 24 -10.74 -6.31 -14.13
C PRO A 24 -10.48 -5.26 -13.05
N LEU A 25 -9.29 -5.20 -12.43
CA LEU A 25 -9.09 -4.37 -11.24
C LEU A 25 -8.94 -2.88 -11.57
N PHE A 26 -8.15 -2.52 -12.59
CA PHE A 26 -7.92 -1.13 -12.98
C PHE A 26 -9.08 -0.49 -13.75
N ALA A 27 -9.74 -1.25 -14.65
CA ALA A 27 -10.83 -0.71 -15.46
C ALA A 27 -12.11 -0.45 -14.64
N ILE A 28 -12.34 -1.26 -13.59
CA ILE A 28 -13.54 -1.14 -12.75
C ILE A 28 -13.38 -0.03 -11.70
N TYR A 29 -12.16 0.27 -11.26
CA TYR A 29 -11.90 1.24 -10.18
C TYR A 29 -12.59 2.62 -10.37
N PRO A 30 -12.52 3.28 -11.55
CA PRO A 30 -13.20 4.57 -11.75
C PRO A 30 -14.72 4.50 -11.58
N LEU A 31 -15.33 3.34 -11.90
CA LEU A 31 -16.77 3.13 -11.79
C LEU A 31 -17.21 2.87 -10.34
N LEU A 32 -16.34 2.31 -9.50
CA LEU A 32 -16.69 1.97 -8.12
C LEU A 32 -17.04 3.18 -7.26
N LYS A 33 -16.45 4.34 -7.56
CA LYS A 33 -16.81 5.60 -6.89
C LYS A 33 -18.29 5.98 -7.06
N ARG A 34 -18.99 5.42 -8.06
CA ARG A 34 -20.43 5.62 -8.29
C ARG A 34 -21.30 4.53 -7.65
N VAL A 35 -20.71 3.40 -7.23
CA VAL A 35 -21.45 2.20 -6.80
C VAL A 35 -21.22 1.88 -5.32
N THR A 36 -20.03 2.13 -4.77
CA THR A 36 -19.67 1.76 -3.40
C THR A 36 -18.93 2.88 -2.66
N TYR A 37 -18.99 2.85 -1.34
CA TYR A 37 -18.21 3.71 -0.44
C TYR A 37 -16.79 3.16 -0.15
N TRP A 38 -16.43 2.02 -0.73
CA TRP A 38 -15.13 1.38 -0.56
C TRP A 38 -14.23 1.39 -1.81
N PRO A 39 -14.18 2.47 -2.63
CA PRO A 39 -13.29 2.46 -3.79
C PRO A 39 -11.81 2.38 -3.38
N GLN A 40 -11.43 2.92 -2.21
CA GLN A 40 -10.10 2.80 -1.61
C GLN A 40 -9.70 1.33 -1.40
N ALA A 41 -10.61 0.50 -0.88
CA ALA A 41 -10.33 -0.91 -0.63
C ALA A 41 -10.06 -1.68 -1.93
N TRP A 42 -10.80 -1.35 -2.98
CA TRP A 42 -10.57 -1.93 -4.30
C TRP A 42 -9.24 -1.47 -4.89
N LEU A 43 -8.91 -0.18 -4.75
CA LEU A 43 -7.61 0.35 -5.18
C LEU A 43 -6.45 -0.38 -4.48
N GLY A 44 -6.59 -0.61 -3.17
CA GLY A 44 -5.61 -1.36 -2.37
C GLY A 44 -5.42 -2.79 -2.86
N LEU A 45 -6.46 -3.45 -3.38
CA LEU A 45 -6.27 -4.75 -4.01
C LEU A 45 -5.60 -4.58 -5.39
N ALA A 46 -6.13 -3.69 -6.24
CA ALA A 46 -5.69 -3.49 -7.61
C ALA A 46 -4.20 -3.13 -7.73
N MET A 47 -3.71 -2.20 -6.92
CA MET A 47 -2.35 -1.68 -7.01
C MET A 47 -1.29 -2.65 -6.47
N ASN A 48 -1.66 -3.45 -5.46
CA ASN A 48 -0.67 -4.21 -4.71
C ASN A 48 -0.36 -5.60 -5.30
N PHE A 49 -1.09 -6.06 -6.33
CA PHE A 49 -0.73 -7.28 -7.06
C PHE A 49 0.67 -7.25 -7.69
N GLY A 50 1.21 -6.06 -7.96
CA GLY A 50 2.59 -5.90 -8.44
C GLY A 50 3.63 -6.48 -7.47
N PHE A 51 3.35 -6.47 -6.16
CA PHE A 51 4.18 -7.11 -5.14
C PHE A 51 4.26 -8.63 -5.35
N ILE A 52 3.13 -9.30 -5.60
CA ILE A 52 3.08 -10.74 -5.90
C ILE A 52 3.87 -11.05 -7.17
N SER A 53 3.64 -10.28 -8.23
CA SER A 53 4.35 -10.47 -9.50
C SER A 53 5.86 -10.32 -9.35
N ALA A 54 6.32 -9.31 -8.60
CA ALA A 54 7.74 -9.09 -8.33
C ALA A 54 8.36 -10.23 -7.51
N TRP A 55 7.65 -10.73 -6.49
CA TRP A 55 8.10 -11.86 -5.68
C TRP A 55 8.29 -13.12 -6.52
N VAL A 56 7.24 -13.53 -7.24
CA VAL A 56 7.26 -14.76 -8.05
C VAL A 56 8.31 -14.68 -9.16
N ALA A 57 8.48 -13.49 -9.77
CA ALA A 57 9.50 -13.29 -10.79
C ALA A 57 10.94 -13.38 -10.26
N THR A 58 11.15 -13.03 -8.98
CA THR A 58 12.50 -13.02 -8.37
C THR A 58 12.85 -14.34 -7.70
N THR A 59 11.90 -14.96 -7.01
CA THR A 59 12.13 -16.18 -6.20
C THR A 59 11.80 -17.46 -6.95
N GLY A 60 10.93 -17.40 -7.96
CA GLY A 60 10.36 -18.58 -8.59
C GLY A 60 9.41 -19.39 -7.70
N ASP A 61 9.10 -18.89 -6.49
CA ASP A 61 8.27 -19.57 -5.50
C ASP A 61 7.04 -18.72 -5.14
N PHE A 62 6.00 -19.40 -4.64
CA PHE A 62 4.76 -18.78 -4.16
C PHE A 62 4.61 -19.05 -2.66
N ASP A 63 5.39 -18.33 -1.85
CA ASP A 63 5.26 -18.36 -0.39
C ASP A 63 3.93 -17.70 0.01
N VAL A 64 2.92 -18.53 0.23
CA VAL A 64 1.56 -18.09 0.57
C VAL A 64 1.56 -17.24 1.83
N GLN A 65 2.43 -17.52 2.81
CA GLN A 65 2.41 -16.81 4.09
C GLN A 65 2.97 -15.40 3.92
N VAL A 66 4.16 -15.25 3.34
CA VAL A 66 4.78 -13.93 3.11
C VAL A 66 3.92 -13.10 2.15
N LEU A 67 3.41 -13.70 1.07
CA LEU A 67 2.60 -13.01 0.09
C LEU A 67 1.26 -12.52 0.66
N THR A 68 0.55 -13.37 1.40
CA THR A 68 -0.75 -13.00 1.98
C THR A 68 -0.56 -11.90 3.02
N THR A 69 0.42 -12.04 3.92
CA THR A 69 0.71 -11.02 4.92
C THR A 69 1.14 -9.69 4.27
N GLY A 70 2.02 -9.75 3.27
CA GLY A 70 2.47 -8.57 2.54
C GLY A 70 1.32 -7.84 1.84
N ILE A 71 0.41 -8.57 1.18
CA ILE A 71 -0.77 -7.99 0.52
C ILE A 71 -1.73 -7.36 1.52
N ILE A 72 -1.97 -7.98 2.66
CA ILE A 72 -2.78 -7.38 3.73
C ILE A 72 -2.14 -6.07 4.20
N GLY A 73 -0.81 -6.07 4.41
CA GLY A 73 -0.08 -4.88 4.79
C GLY A 73 -0.20 -3.75 3.77
N CYS A 74 0.09 -4.03 2.50
CA CYS A 74 0.00 -3.03 1.44
C CYS A 74 -1.44 -2.55 1.24
N TRP A 75 -2.44 -3.42 1.41
CA TRP A 75 -3.85 -3.03 1.39
C TRP A 75 -4.19 -2.05 2.52
N CYS A 76 -3.74 -2.33 3.75
CA CYS A 76 -3.88 -1.41 4.87
C CYS A 76 -3.20 -0.07 4.60
N TRP A 77 -2.01 -0.08 4.01
CA TRP A 77 -1.31 1.15 3.65
C TRP A 77 -2.06 1.97 2.60
N THR A 78 -2.57 1.34 1.54
CA THR A 78 -3.43 2.00 0.55
C THR A 78 -4.70 2.57 1.15
N MET A 79 -5.36 1.83 2.03
CA MET A 79 -6.51 2.33 2.77
C MET A 79 -6.16 3.58 3.58
N LEU A 80 -4.99 3.60 4.23
CA LEU A 80 -4.53 4.75 5.02
C LEU A 80 -4.32 5.98 4.16
N TYR A 81 -3.41 5.92 3.17
CA TYR A 81 -3.03 7.14 2.44
C TYR A 81 -4.13 7.61 1.47
N ASP A 82 -4.88 6.69 0.85
CA ASP A 82 -5.89 7.05 -0.14
C ASP A 82 -7.18 7.57 0.53
N THR A 83 -7.44 7.17 1.78
CA THR A 83 -8.52 7.78 2.58
C THR A 83 -8.14 9.20 3.00
N VAL A 84 -6.89 9.46 3.40
CA VAL A 84 -6.41 10.82 3.67
C VAL A 84 -6.53 11.68 2.42
N TYR A 85 -6.10 11.17 1.26
CA TYR A 85 -6.26 11.87 -0.01
C TYR A 85 -7.73 12.19 -0.31
N ALA A 86 -8.64 11.21 -0.17
CA ALA A 86 -10.07 11.42 -0.39
C ALA A 86 -10.73 12.44 0.57
N CYS A 87 -10.12 12.76 1.71
CA CYS A 87 -10.62 13.81 2.59
C CYS A 87 -10.62 15.20 1.92
N GLN A 88 -9.73 15.42 0.95
CA GLN A 88 -9.62 16.70 0.24
C GLN A 88 -10.85 17.00 -0.63
N ASP A 89 -11.52 15.94 -1.11
CA ASP A 89 -12.57 16.02 -2.14
C ASP A 89 -13.99 15.85 -1.55
N ILE A 90 -14.14 15.63 -0.24
CA ILE A 90 -15.44 15.33 0.41
C ILE A 90 -16.55 16.30 -0.01
N LYS A 91 -16.26 17.61 -0.02
CA LYS A 91 -17.27 18.64 -0.34
C LYS A 91 -17.77 18.53 -1.78
N ASP A 92 -16.90 18.22 -2.72
CA ASP A 92 -17.23 18.16 -4.14
C ASP A 92 -17.77 16.77 -4.52
N ASP A 93 -17.29 15.71 -3.87
CA ASP A 93 -17.86 14.36 -3.98
C ASP A 93 -19.32 14.35 -3.53
N LEU A 94 -19.65 15.00 -2.41
CA LEU A 94 -21.03 15.09 -1.92
C LEU A 94 -21.96 15.83 -2.90
N LYS A 95 -21.49 16.92 -3.53
CA LYS A 95 -22.28 17.66 -4.53
C LYS A 95 -22.55 16.84 -5.79
N THR A 96 -21.60 16.00 -6.17
CA THR A 96 -21.64 15.22 -7.41
C THR A 96 -22.18 13.79 -7.22
N GLY A 97 -22.56 13.42 -5.99
CA GLY A 97 -23.06 12.09 -5.64
C GLY A 97 -22.01 10.99 -5.72
N VAL A 98 -20.72 11.36 -5.63
CA VAL A 98 -19.60 10.42 -5.60
C VAL A 98 -19.42 9.88 -4.18
N ARG A 99 -19.06 8.60 -4.07
CA ARG A 99 -18.88 7.88 -2.81
C ARG A 99 -17.39 7.61 -2.57
N SER A 100 -16.97 7.71 -1.32
CA SER A 100 -15.60 7.42 -0.88
C SER A 100 -15.57 6.91 0.56
N THR A 101 -14.47 6.27 0.94
CA THR A 101 -14.27 5.80 2.32
C THR A 101 -14.21 6.98 3.30
N ALA A 102 -13.70 8.14 2.86
CA ALA A 102 -13.74 9.37 3.65
C ALA A 102 -15.19 9.80 3.96
N ILE A 103 -16.10 9.75 2.98
CA ILE A 103 -17.53 10.05 3.22
C ILE A 103 -18.17 9.01 4.15
N LEU A 104 -17.89 7.72 3.96
CA LEU A 104 -18.47 6.64 4.77
C LEU A 104 -18.10 6.73 6.23
N PHE A 105 -16.81 6.95 6.51
CA PHE A 105 -16.30 6.95 7.88
C PHE A 105 -16.53 8.29 8.58
N GLY A 106 -16.54 9.42 7.85
CA GLY A 106 -16.85 10.73 8.44
C GLY A 106 -16.02 11.02 9.69
N SER A 107 -16.67 11.08 10.87
CA SER A 107 -15.98 11.29 12.15
C SER A 107 -15.06 10.13 12.58
N TRP A 108 -15.23 8.93 12.01
CA TRP A 108 -14.45 7.73 12.28
C TRP A 108 -13.20 7.58 11.41
N ILE A 109 -12.85 8.58 10.59
CA ILE A 109 -11.65 8.52 9.74
C ILE A 109 -10.39 8.33 10.59
N ARG A 110 -10.21 9.10 11.68
CA ARG A 110 -9.01 8.98 12.54
C ARG A 110 -8.84 7.56 13.12
N PRO A 111 -9.86 6.94 13.73
CA PRO A 111 -9.82 5.53 14.12
C PRO A 111 -9.44 4.57 12.98
N LEU A 112 -10.01 4.76 11.77
CA LEU A 112 -9.67 3.95 10.60
C LEU A 112 -8.18 4.08 10.25
N LEU A 113 -7.64 5.31 10.21
CA LEU A 113 -6.22 5.56 9.92
C LEU A 113 -5.30 4.87 10.94
N VAL A 114 -5.66 4.88 12.22
CA VAL A 114 -4.92 4.16 13.28
C VAL A 114 -4.97 2.66 13.03
N ALA A 115 -6.15 2.09 12.77
CA ALA A 115 -6.31 0.66 12.52
C ALA A 115 -5.50 0.20 11.29
N CYS A 116 -5.58 0.95 10.18
CA CYS A 116 -4.82 0.67 8.97
C CYS A 116 -3.31 0.85 9.18
N GLY A 117 -2.88 1.88 9.91
CA GLY A 117 -1.47 2.12 10.19
C GLY A 117 -0.84 1.01 11.05
N LEU A 118 -1.56 0.58 12.10
CA LEU A 118 -1.16 -0.56 12.93
C LEU A 118 -1.16 -1.86 12.13
N GLY A 119 -2.19 -2.10 11.32
CA GLY A 119 -2.28 -3.27 10.44
C GLY A 119 -1.11 -3.36 9.47
N PHE A 120 -0.72 -2.24 8.86
CA PHE A 120 0.43 -2.18 7.97
C PHE A 120 1.75 -2.47 8.71
N ALA A 121 2.02 -1.79 9.83
CA ALA A 121 3.23 -2.01 10.61
C ALA A 121 3.33 -3.45 11.14
N ALA A 122 2.22 -4.02 11.62
CA ALA A 122 2.16 -5.40 12.08
C ALA A 122 2.40 -6.39 10.92
N ALA A 123 1.79 -6.17 9.76
CA ALA A 123 2.00 -7.01 8.59
C ALA A 123 3.47 -6.98 8.14
N MET A 124 4.13 -5.82 8.16
CA MET A 124 5.57 -5.73 7.88
C MET A 124 6.40 -6.53 8.88
N ALA A 125 6.11 -6.41 10.18
CA ALA A 125 6.82 -7.16 11.21
C ALA A 125 6.64 -8.68 11.05
N ILE A 126 5.41 -9.13 10.79
CA ILE A 126 5.10 -10.55 10.59
C ILE A 126 5.75 -11.08 9.32
N ALA A 127 5.65 -10.37 8.20
CA ALA A 127 6.26 -10.77 6.94
C ALA A 127 7.79 -10.85 7.06
N GLY A 128 8.42 -9.87 7.71
CA GLY A 128 9.85 -9.89 7.99
C GLY A 128 10.28 -11.06 8.87
N HIS A 129 9.48 -11.40 9.88
CA HIS A 129 9.73 -12.55 10.75
C HIS A 129 9.65 -13.88 10.00
N ILE A 130 8.58 -14.08 9.20
CA ILE A 130 8.40 -15.28 8.38
C ILE A 130 9.56 -15.41 7.38
N ASN A 131 9.97 -14.30 6.76
CA ASN A 131 11.04 -14.27 5.77
C ASN A 131 12.47 -14.22 6.39
N GLY A 132 12.61 -14.40 7.70
CA GLY A 132 13.91 -14.49 8.38
C GLY A 132 14.77 -13.22 8.31
N GLN A 133 14.16 -12.03 8.20
CA GLN A 133 14.88 -10.76 8.12
C GLN A 133 15.64 -10.45 9.43
N SER A 134 16.75 -9.72 9.33
CA SER A 134 17.56 -9.40 10.51
C SER A 134 17.02 -8.23 11.32
N SER A 135 17.64 -7.94 12.47
CA SER A 135 17.27 -6.79 13.32
C SER A 135 17.43 -5.45 12.60
N ILE A 136 18.25 -5.36 11.55
CA ILE A 136 18.41 -4.15 10.73
C ILE A 136 17.09 -3.80 10.03
N TYR A 137 16.47 -4.77 9.35
CA TYR A 137 15.13 -4.61 8.76
C TYR A 137 14.09 -4.16 9.81
N PHE A 138 14.05 -4.81 10.97
CA PHE A 138 13.07 -4.47 12.00
C PHE A 138 13.26 -3.05 12.54
N PHE A 139 14.50 -2.62 12.77
CA PHE A 139 14.75 -1.29 13.31
C PHE A 139 14.47 -0.19 12.27
N ILE A 140 14.97 -0.36 11.05
CA ILE A 140 14.90 0.68 10.02
C ILE A 140 13.55 0.64 9.30
N SER A 141 13.20 -0.49 8.67
CA SER A 141 11.99 -0.58 7.85
C SER A 141 10.74 -0.55 8.73
N VAL A 142 10.63 -1.43 9.74
CA VAL A 142 9.41 -1.50 10.59
C VAL A 142 9.36 -0.32 11.55
N GLY A 143 10.42 -0.11 12.35
CA GLY A 143 10.49 0.98 13.32
C GLY A 143 10.42 2.37 12.68
N GLY A 144 11.19 2.60 11.61
CA GLY A 144 11.17 3.86 10.86
C GLY A 144 9.80 4.15 10.23
N THR A 145 9.16 3.14 9.63
CA THR A 145 7.80 3.28 9.09
C THR A 145 6.80 3.63 10.18
N PHE A 146 6.85 2.94 11.32
CA PHE A 146 5.94 3.19 12.44
C PHE A 146 6.07 4.63 12.97
N LEU A 147 7.30 5.12 13.18
CA LEU A 147 7.55 6.49 13.60
C LEU A 147 7.09 7.52 12.55
N HIS A 148 7.34 7.24 11.28
CA HIS A 148 6.89 8.11 10.18
C HIS A 148 5.36 8.20 10.11
N LEU A 149 4.65 7.08 10.27
CA LEU A 149 3.19 7.05 10.31
C LEU A 149 2.62 7.80 11.52
N ILE A 150 3.23 7.67 12.70
CA ILE A 150 2.86 8.44 13.89
C ILE A 150 3.01 9.94 13.62
N TRP A 151 4.14 10.37 13.07
CA TRP A 151 4.36 11.76 12.70
C TRP A 151 3.33 12.27 11.68
N GLN A 152 3.03 11.47 10.65
CA GLN A 152 1.99 11.80 9.67
C GLN A 152 0.60 11.95 10.33
N TYR A 153 0.23 11.04 11.23
CA TYR A 153 -1.05 11.08 11.94
C TYR A 153 -1.19 12.33 12.83
N MET A 154 -0.10 12.73 13.51
CA MET A 154 -0.08 13.91 14.38
C MET A 154 -0.11 15.23 13.59
N THR A 155 0.45 15.26 12.39
CA THR A 155 0.62 16.50 11.61
C THR A 155 -0.47 16.74 10.57
N VAL A 156 -1.24 15.70 10.19
CA VAL A 156 -2.31 15.85 9.20
C VAL A 156 -3.53 16.55 9.77
N ASP A 157 -3.96 17.60 9.07
CA ASP A 157 -5.24 18.25 9.27
C ASP A 157 -6.20 17.83 8.14
N LEU A 158 -7.11 16.91 8.48
CA LEU A 158 -8.08 16.35 7.53
C LEU A 158 -9.12 17.39 7.04
N GLY A 159 -9.20 18.55 7.71
CA GLY A 159 -10.08 19.65 7.29
C GLY A 159 -9.47 20.54 6.21
N ILE A 160 -8.17 20.43 5.94
CA ILE A 160 -7.44 21.28 5.00
C ILE A 160 -6.98 20.44 3.80
N PRO A 161 -7.57 20.63 2.60
CA PRO A 161 -7.22 19.86 1.39
C PRO A 161 -5.72 19.80 1.09
N LYS A 162 -5.01 20.94 1.25
CA LYS A 162 -3.56 21.00 1.06
C LYS A 162 -2.79 20.13 2.07
N SER A 163 -3.24 20.06 3.33
CA SER A 163 -2.62 19.20 4.35
C SER A 163 -2.79 17.72 3.99
N CYS A 164 -3.97 17.33 3.49
CA CYS A 164 -4.23 15.99 2.98
C CYS A 164 -3.30 15.63 1.80
N TRP A 165 -3.15 16.54 0.83
CA TRP A 165 -2.24 16.37 -0.31
C TRP A 165 -0.78 16.22 0.12
N ASP A 166 -0.31 17.08 1.02
CA ASP A 166 1.05 17.03 1.54
C ASP A 166 1.29 15.71 2.30
N ASN A 167 0.30 15.23 3.06
CA ASN A 167 0.37 13.94 3.76
C ASN A 167 0.39 12.74 2.79
N PHE A 168 -0.43 12.78 1.74
CA PHE A 168 -0.42 11.78 0.68
C PHE A 168 0.95 11.72 -0.02
N ASN A 169 1.55 12.85 -0.36
CA ASN A 169 2.88 12.89 -0.98
C ASN A 169 3.97 12.35 -0.05
N ARG A 170 3.89 12.61 1.25
CA ARG A 170 4.81 12.03 2.25
C ARG A 170 4.71 10.50 2.30
N ASN A 171 3.54 9.90 2.04
CA ASN A 171 3.44 8.45 1.91
C ASN A 171 4.24 7.93 0.71
N GLY A 172 4.34 8.68 -0.39
CA GLY A 172 5.24 8.33 -1.50
C GLY A 172 6.71 8.20 -1.08
N GLN A 173 7.14 8.93 -0.03
CA GLN A 173 8.51 8.88 0.50
C GLN A 173 8.75 7.72 1.48
N LEU A 174 7.69 7.15 2.04
CA LEU A 174 7.76 6.05 3.01
C LEU A 174 8.45 4.80 2.40
N GLY A 175 8.30 4.60 1.09
CA GLY A 175 9.00 3.55 0.34
C GLY A 175 10.52 3.58 0.49
N TRP A 176 11.13 4.77 0.63
CA TRP A 176 12.58 4.90 0.83
C TRP A 176 13.05 4.36 2.18
N ILE A 177 12.23 4.51 3.22
CA ILE A 177 12.52 3.97 4.56
C ILE A 177 12.51 2.45 4.51
N ILE A 178 11.46 1.87 3.91
CA ILE A 178 11.32 0.42 3.78
C ILE A 178 12.46 -0.17 2.95
N TRP A 179 12.70 0.41 1.77
CA TRP A 179 13.75 -0.03 0.86
C TRP A 179 15.14 0.09 1.49
N GLY A 180 15.43 1.18 2.21
CA GLY A 180 16.72 1.39 2.86
C GLY A 180 17.04 0.31 3.89
N GLY A 181 16.06 -0.06 4.72
CA GLY A 181 16.25 -1.15 5.69
C GLY A 181 16.39 -2.52 5.02
N LEU A 182 15.61 -2.82 3.97
CA LEU A 182 15.76 -4.05 3.18
C LEU A 182 17.12 -4.14 2.48
N MET A 183 17.60 -3.03 1.90
CA MET A 183 18.90 -2.97 1.25
C MET A 183 20.04 -3.24 2.24
N LEU A 184 20.00 -2.61 3.41
CA LEU A 184 21.00 -2.85 4.46
C LEU A 184 20.92 -4.28 5.01
N ASP A 185 19.71 -4.83 5.16
CA ASP A 185 19.54 -6.25 5.53
C ASP A 185 20.18 -7.17 4.49
N TYR A 186 19.97 -6.90 3.20
CA TYR A 186 20.57 -7.65 2.11
C TYR A 186 22.10 -7.55 2.08
N LEU A 187 22.65 -6.34 2.27
CA LEU A 187 24.10 -6.12 2.32
C LEU A 187 24.76 -6.92 3.45
N ARG A 188 24.08 -7.06 4.60
CA ARG A 188 24.53 -7.93 5.69
C ARG A 188 24.53 -9.39 5.28
N VAL A 189 23.46 -9.88 4.63
CA VAL A 189 23.34 -11.28 4.20
C VAL A 189 24.47 -11.68 3.24
N ILE A 190 24.90 -10.78 2.37
CA ILE A 190 26.02 -11.02 1.44
C ILE A 190 27.41 -10.72 2.03
N GLY A 191 27.49 -10.32 3.30
CA GLY A 191 28.75 -10.11 4.03
C GLY A 191 29.45 -8.77 3.76
N CYS A 192 28.75 -7.76 3.26
CA CYS A 192 29.33 -6.42 3.06
C CYS A 192 29.35 -5.57 4.34
N ILE A 193 28.50 -5.88 5.33
CA ILE A 193 28.42 -5.22 6.64
C ILE A 193 28.10 -6.22 7.75
#